data_AF-A0A6P9DYQ3-F1
#
_entry.id   AF-A0A6P9DYQ3-F1
#
_cell.length_a   1.000
_cell.length_b   1.000
_cell.length_c   1.000
_cell.angle_alpha   90.00
_cell.angle_beta   90.00
_cell.angle_gamma   90.00
#
_symmetry.space_group_name_H-M   'P 1'
#
loop_
_entity.id
_entity.type
_entity.pdbx_description
1 polymer ?
#
loop_
_entity_poly.entity_id
_entity_poly.type
_entity_poly.pdbx_seq_one_letter_code
_entity_poly.pdbx_strand_id
1 'polypeptide(L)'
;MFPRADGKVKRISLPEDVYIKKFFQKHPDSKHEDAIKLCGYNPPPARLFGLRVLDLKEQGVSEEEAMAVADMEYQVEKKEKKKAYARLKQIARAQGKKPPPNPYPSAIKEIQAGERKYVHDRFFNPKILEIVQKLKEDRAAEMQDRFRGGGY
;
A
#
# COMPACT_ATOMS: atom_id res chain seq x y z
N MET A 1 29.35 35.96 -8.35
CA MET A 1 30.10 34.68 -8.40
C MET A 1 29.72 33.88 -7.17
N PHE A 2 29.11 32.70 -7.30
CA PHE A 2 28.86 31.84 -6.15
C PHE A 2 30.17 31.21 -5.66
N PRO A 3 30.37 31.05 -4.34
CA PRO A 3 31.58 30.43 -3.81
C PRO A 3 31.70 28.98 -4.28
N ARG A 4 32.93 28.53 -4.58
CA ARG A 4 33.20 27.14 -4.95
C ARG A 4 32.91 26.26 -3.72
N ALA A 5 31.98 25.32 -3.86
CA ALA A 5 31.58 24.42 -2.79
C ALA A 5 32.63 23.30 -2.58
N ASP A 6 32.80 22.85 -1.33
CA ASP A 6 33.73 21.78 -0.88
C ASP A 6 33.44 20.37 -1.44
N GLY A 7 32.65 20.25 -2.52
CA GLY A 7 32.31 19.00 -3.20
C GLY A 7 31.36 18.05 -2.46
N LYS A 8 31.14 18.22 -1.15
CA LYS A 8 30.24 17.37 -0.34
C LYS A 8 28.85 17.99 -0.19
N VAL A 9 27.86 17.38 -0.83
CA VAL A 9 26.45 17.74 -0.66
C VAL A 9 25.98 17.28 0.72
N LYS A 10 25.50 18.21 1.55
CA LYS A 10 24.91 17.89 2.86
C LYS A 10 23.50 17.33 2.68
N ARG A 11 23.16 16.29 3.46
CA ARG A 11 21.80 15.77 3.49
C ARG A 11 20.89 16.77 4.22
N ILE A 12 19.78 17.14 3.58
CA ILE A 12 18.72 17.92 4.20
C ILE A 12 17.90 16.98 5.09
N SER A 13 17.72 17.35 6.34
CA SER A 13 16.86 16.67 7.32
C SER A 13 15.97 17.69 7.99
N LEU A 14 14.72 17.31 8.25
CA LEU A 14 13.75 18.15 8.92
C LEU A 14 13.46 17.61 10.32
N PRO A 15 13.07 18.47 11.28
CA PRO A 15 12.88 18.06 12.68
C PRO A 15 11.81 16.98 12.85
N GLU A 16 10.78 16.98 12.00
CA GLU A 16 9.72 15.99 12.05
C GLU A 16 10.08 14.62 11.46
N ASP A 17 11.20 14.49 10.73
CA ASP A 17 11.56 13.27 9.99
C ASP A 17 11.62 12.04 10.91
N VAL A 18 11.98 12.25 12.17
CA VAL A 18 12.02 11.21 13.21
C VAL A 18 10.63 10.67 13.48
N TYR A 19 9.62 11.54 13.59
CA TYR A 19 8.24 11.16 13.87
C TYR A 19 7.55 10.54 12.66
N ILE A 20 7.90 10.96 11.44
CA ILE A 20 7.44 10.32 10.21
C ILE A 20 7.87 8.85 10.18
N LYS A 21 9.12 8.55 10.57
CA LYS A 21 9.61 7.16 10.65
C LYS A 21 8.84 6.35 11.70
N LYS A 22 8.63 6.91 12.90
CA LYS A 22 7.84 6.26 13.97
C LYS A 22 6.38 6.02 13.53
N PHE A 23 5.79 6.96 12.80
CA PHE A 23 4.45 6.83 12.23
C PHE A 23 4.36 5.64 11.27
N PHE A 24 5.29 5.49 10.33
CA PHE A 24 5.29 4.37 9.39
C PHE A 24 5.62 3.02 10.02
N GLN A 25 6.31 3.00 11.17
CA GLN A 25 6.48 1.78 11.96
C GLN A 25 5.15 1.33 12.57
N LYS A 26 4.32 2.27 13.03
CA LYS A 26 3.02 1.99 13.63
C LYS A 26 1.91 1.74 12.59
N HIS A 27 1.94 2.46 11.46
CA HIS A 27 0.96 2.39 10.37
C HIS A 27 1.64 2.05 9.03
N PRO A 28 2.09 0.80 8.83
CA PRO A 28 2.79 0.41 7.60
C PRO A 28 1.92 0.59 6.34
N ASP A 29 0.62 0.33 6.45
CA ASP A 29 -0.34 0.43 5.33
C ASP A 29 -0.49 1.85 4.79
N SER A 30 -0.22 2.88 5.62
CA SER A 30 -0.33 4.29 5.22
C SER A 30 0.62 4.66 4.08
N LYS A 31 1.72 3.90 3.87
CA LYS A 31 2.61 4.09 2.72
C LYS A 31 1.89 3.97 1.37
N HIS A 32 0.89 3.10 1.30
CA HIS A 32 0.10 2.87 0.09
C HIS A 32 -1.18 3.68 0.10
N GLU A 33 -1.86 3.70 1.25
CA GLU A 33 -3.13 4.39 1.43
C GLU A 33 -3.02 5.91 1.30
N ASP A 34 -1.95 6.50 1.84
CA ASP A 34 -1.76 7.94 1.95
C ASP A 34 -0.49 8.41 1.20
N ALA A 35 -0.31 7.91 -0.03
CA ALA A 35 0.87 8.19 -0.84
C ALA A 35 1.06 9.68 -1.16
N ILE A 36 2.33 10.10 -1.26
CA ILE A 36 2.72 11.48 -1.59
C ILE A 36 2.27 11.81 -3.02
N LYS A 37 1.39 12.81 -3.14
CA LYS A 37 0.97 13.34 -4.44
C LYS A 37 1.89 14.50 -4.81
N LEU A 38 2.71 14.32 -5.85
CA LEU A 38 3.65 15.36 -6.31
C LEU A 38 2.94 16.66 -6.72
N CYS A 39 1.73 16.56 -7.28
CA CYS A 39 0.90 17.72 -7.66
C CYS A 39 -0.12 18.10 -6.57
N GLY A 40 0.02 17.60 -5.34
CA GLY A 40 -0.89 17.89 -4.23
C GLY A 40 -0.37 19.02 -3.35
N TYR A 41 -1.26 19.93 -2.95
CA TYR A 41 -0.96 20.96 -1.95
C TYR A 41 -1.08 20.46 -0.51
N ASN A 42 -1.78 19.34 -0.32
CA ASN A 42 -2.02 18.78 1.00
C ASN A 42 -0.84 17.89 1.42
N PRO A 43 -0.24 18.12 2.59
CA PRO A 43 0.81 17.25 3.11
C PRO A 43 0.26 15.84 3.38
N PRO A 44 1.10 14.80 3.25
CA PRO A 44 0.69 13.45 3.61
C PRO A 44 0.41 13.36 5.12
N PRO A 45 -0.49 12.47 5.57
CA PRO A 45 -0.83 12.29 6.99
C PRO A 45 0.38 12.03 7.89
N ALA A 46 1.40 11.33 7.40
CA ALA A 46 2.64 11.13 8.16
C ALA A 46 3.36 12.46 8.47
N ARG A 47 3.34 13.42 7.55
CA ARG A 47 3.91 14.76 7.74
C ARG A 47 3.06 15.59 8.71
N LEU A 48 1.73 15.51 8.60
CA LEU A 48 0.80 16.15 9.53
C LEU A 48 0.99 15.62 10.96
N PHE A 49 1.12 14.31 11.12
CA PHE A 49 1.44 13.68 12.39
C PHE A 49 2.75 14.22 12.98
N GLY A 50 3.81 14.27 12.17
CA GLY A 50 5.11 14.77 12.63
C GLY A 50 5.08 16.25 13.04
N LEU A 51 4.38 17.10 12.27
CA LEU A 51 4.15 18.50 12.63
C LEU A 51 3.36 18.62 13.93
N ARG A 52 2.26 17.87 14.04
CA ARG A 52 1.40 17.90 15.22
C ARG A 52 2.14 17.53 16.50
N VAL A 53 3.04 16.55 16.43
CA VAL A 53 3.90 16.18 17.57
C VAL A 53 4.84 17.32 17.94
N LEU A 54 5.44 18.00 16.96
CA LEU A 54 6.29 19.16 17.22
C LEU A 54 5.50 20.31 17.86
N ASP A 55 4.32 20.64 17.32
CA ASP A 55 3.46 21.70 17.86
C ASP A 55 3.08 21.45 19.33
N LEU A 56 2.76 20.19 19.68
CA LEU A 56 2.43 19.81 21.06
C LEU A 56 3.66 19.87 21.98
N LYS A 57 4.84 19.49 21.47
CA LYS A 57 6.09 19.61 22.23
C LYS A 57 6.47 21.08 22.47
N GLU A 58 6.22 21.96 21.52
CA GLU A 58 6.41 23.41 21.69
C GLU A 58 5.49 23.99 22.79
N GLN A 59 4.31 23.38 22.98
CA GLN A 59 3.39 23.73 24.08
C GLN A 59 3.79 23.11 25.44
N GLY A 60 4.89 22.36 25.50
CA GLY A 60 5.39 21.74 26.73
C GLY A 60 4.85 20.35 27.04
N VAL A 61 4.14 19.71 26.09
CA VAL A 61 3.67 18.32 26.25
C VAL A 61 4.85 17.35 26.12
N SER A 62 4.83 16.26 26.89
CA SER A 62 5.84 15.21 26.76
C SER A 62 5.78 14.56 25.36
N GLU A 63 6.91 14.04 24.88
CA GLU A 63 6.97 13.46 23.53
C GLU A 63 6.02 12.26 23.36
N GLU A 64 5.90 11.42 24.39
CA GLU A 64 5.06 10.22 24.35
C GLU A 64 3.57 10.59 24.29
N GLU A 65 3.14 11.54 25.12
CA GLU A 65 1.77 12.05 25.10
C GLU A 65 1.45 12.78 23.80
N ALA A 66 2.38 13.61 23.31
CA ALA A 66 2.23 14.30 22.03
C ALA A 66 2.04 13.31 20.87
N MET A 67 2.84 12.24 20.83
CA MET A 67 2.70 11.17 19.86
C MET A 67 1.36 10.41 20.01
N ALA A 68 0.91 10.16 21.23
CA ALA A 68 -0.37 9.48 21.48
C ALA A 68 -1.57 10.32 21.02
N VAL A 69 -1.55 11.63 21.28
CA VAL A 69 -2.60 12.57 20.85
C VAL A 69 -2.63 12.66 19.31
N ALA A 70 -1.48 12.86 18.68
CA ALA A 70 -1.40 12.92 17.21
C ALA A 70 -1.86 11.61 16.55
N ASP A 71 -1.60 10.46 17.17
CA ASP A 71 -2.04 9.16 16.67
C ASP A 71 -3.56 8.98 16.80
N MET A 72 -4.12 9.41 17.92
CA MET A 72 -5.56 9.41 18.14
C MET A 72 -6.26 10.29 17.10
N GLU A 73 -5.75 11.50 16.85
CA GLU A 73 -6.28 12.43 15.83
C GLU A 73 -6.28 11.76 14.44
N TYR A 74 -5.17 11.13 14.03
CA TYR A 74 -5.09 10.40 12.77
C TYR A 74 -6.11 9.25 12.68
N GLN A 75 -6.27 8.46 13.75
CA GLN A 75 -7.22 7.35 13.78
C GLN A 75 -8.67 7.82 13.68
N VAL A 76 -9.01 8.92 14.34
CA VAL A 76 -10.35 9.53 14.26
C VAL A 76 -10.64 9.98 12.84
N GLU A 77 -9.74 10.74 12.23
CA GLU A 77 -9.90 11.22 10.84
C GLU A 77 -10.05 10.03 9.86
N LYS A 78 -9.23 8.98 10.04
CA LYS A 78 -9.32 7.76 9.23
C LYS A 78 -10.66 7.04 9.40
N LYS A 79 -11.18 6.95 10.62
CA LYS A 79 -12.49 6.35 10.90
C LYS A 79 -13.63 7.18 10.29
N GLU A 80 -13.56 8.49 10.38
CA GLU A 80 -14.56 9.40 9.81
C GLU A 80 -14.61 9.34 8.29
N LYS A 81 -13.44 9.35 7.63
CA LYS A 81 -13.35 9.15 6.17
C LYS A 81 -13.94 7.82 5.73
N LYS A 82 -13.72 6.74 6.50
CA LYS A 82 -14.35 5.42 6.23
C LYS A 82 -15.87 5.46 6.40
N LYS A 83 -16.39 6.13 7.44
CA LYS A 83 -17.84 6.31 7.65
C LYS A 83 -18.47 7.15 6.54
N ALA A 84 -17.85 8.25 6.15
CA ALA A 84 -18.29 9.10 5.05
C ALA A 84 -18.34 8.32 3.73
N TYR A 85 -17.29 7.56 3.42
CA TYR A 85 -17.27 6.68 2.26
C TYR A 85 -18.38 5.64 2.27
N ALA A 86 -18.63 4.98 3.41
CA ALA A 86 -19.70 4.00 3.54
C ALA A 86 -21.08 4.62 3.25
N ARG A 87 -21.33 5.85 3.74
CA ARG A 87 -22.56 6.60 3.43
C ARG A 87 -22.66 6.94 1.94
N LEU A 88 -21.61 7.49 1.35
CA LEU A 88 -21.58 7.81 -0.09
C LEU A 88 -21.80 6.57 -0.96
N LYS A 89 -21.24 5.43 -0.56
CA LYS A 89 -21.43 4.15 -1.25
C LYS A 89 -22.87 3.66 -1.18
N GLN A 90 -23.55 3.82 -0.03
CA GLN A 90 -24.98 3.48 0.11
C GLN A 90 -25.84 4.36 -0.81
N ILE A 91 -25.59 5.67 -0.83
CA ILE A 91 -26.30 6.62 -1.69
C ILE A 91 -26.09 6.28 -3.17
N ALA A 92 -24.84 6.04 -3.59
CA ALA A 92 -24.53 5.69 -4.98
C ALA A 92 -25.25 4.41 -5.43
N ARG A 93 -25.30 3.38 -4.57
CA ARG A 93 -26.04 2.14 -4.83
C ARG A 93 -27.53 2.39 -4.99
N ALA A 94 -28.14 3.18 -4.09
CA ALA A 94 -29.56 3.52 -4.18
C ALA A 94 -29.90 4.30 -5.46
N GLN A 95 -28.95 5.11 -5.96
CA GLN A 95 -29.10 5.86 -7.21
C GLN A 95 -28.74 5.05 -8.47
N GLY A 96 -28.30 3.79 -8.35
CA GLY A 96 -27.81 2.99 -9.48
C GLY A 96 -26.48 3.51 -10.08
N LYS A 97 -25.77 4.40 -9.39
CA LYS A 97 -24.50 4.97 -9.84
C LYS A 97 -23.32 4.18 -9.28
N LYS A 98 -22.17 4.27 -9.95
CA LYS A 98 -20.91 3.71 -9.42
C LYS A 98 -20.50 4.49 -8.15
N PRO A 99 -20.09 3.79 -7.08
CA PRO A 99 -19.63 4.46 -5.86
C PRO A 99 -18.34 5.24 -6.13
N PRO A 100 -18.05 6.27 -5.32
CA PRO A 100 -16.79 6.98 -5.42
C PRO A 100 -15.59 6.04 -5.16
N PRO A 101 -14.37 6.47 -5.52
CA PRO A 101 -13.15 5.75 -5.16
C PRO A 101 -13.06 5.52 -3.65
N ASN A 102 -12.54 4.36 -3.24
CA ASN A 102 -12.32 4.06 -1.83
C ASN A 102 -11.17 4.95 -1.31
N PRO A 103 -11.37 5.71 -0.20
CA PRO A 103 -10.31 6.56 0.36
C PRO A 103 -9.10 5.78 0.89
N TYR A 104 -9.28 4.50 1.25
CA TYR A 104 -8.23 3.63 1.77
C TYR A 104 -8.21 2.32 1.00
N PRO A 105 -7.63 2.30 -0.22
CA PRO A 105 -7.52 1.10 -1.01
C PRO A 105 -6.48 0.17 -0.39
N SER A 106 -6.85 -1.09 -0.15
CA SER A 106 -5.87 -2.07 0.28
C SER A 106 -5.02 -2.49 -0.92
N ALA A 107 -3.69 -2.36 -0.82
CA ALA A 107 -2.75 -2.79 -1.86
C ALA A 107 -3.00 -4.25 -2.30
N ILE A 108 -3.33 -5.14 -1.36
CA ILE A 108 -3.66 -6.54 -1.65
C ILE A 108 -4.84 -6.67 -2.62
N LYS A 109 -5.92 -5.90 -2.42
CA LYS A 109 -7.09 -5.96 -3.32
C LYS A 109 -6.80 -5.36 -4.69
N GLU A 110 -5.91 -4.39 -4.78
CA GLU A 110 -5.49 -3.84 -6.08
C GLU A 110 -4.69 -4.87 -6.87
N ILE A 111 -3.73 -5.54 -6.22
CA ILE A 111 -2.97 -6.64 -6.82
C ILE A 111 -3.92 -7.77 -7.23
N GLN A 112 -4.79 -8.24 -6.32
CA GLN A 112 -5.76 -9.29 -6.62
C GLN A 112 -6.70 -8.90 -7.76
N ALA A 113 -7.13 -7.64 -7.86
CA ALA A 113 -7.97 -7.17 -8.95
C ALA A 113 -7.23 -7.23 -10.30
N GLY A 114 -5.94 -6.87 -10.33
CA GLY A 114 -5.10 -7.03 -11.52
C GLY A 114 -4.86 -8.51 -11.88
N GLU A 115 -4.61 -9.35 -10.88
CA GLU A 115 -4.33 -10.77 -11.07
C GLU A 115 -5.57 -11.60 -11.44
N ARG A 116 -6.77 -11.13 -11.10
CA ARG A 116 -8.03 -11.87 -11.29
C ARG A 116 -8.20 -12.37 -12.72
N LYS A 117 -7.79 -11.59 -13.71
CA LYS A 117 -7.83 -11.99 -15.13
C LYS A 117 -6.94 -13.21 -15.37
N TYR A 118 -5.69 -13.16 -14.94
CA TYR A 118 -4.72 -14.24 -15.13
C TYR A 118 -5.09 -15.49 -14.33
N VAL A 119 -5.65 -15.32 -13.12
CA VAL A 119 -6.15 -16.45 -12.32
C VAL A 119 -7.32 -17.12 -13.04
N HIS A 120 -8.27 -16.35 -13.58
CA HIS A 120 -9.37 -16.90 -14.37
C HIS A 120 -8.86 -17.62 -15.63
N ASP A 121 -7.97 -16.98 -16.40
CA ASP A 121 -7.44 -17.55 -17.64
C ASP A 121 -6.72 -18.89 -17.40
N ARG A 122 -6.06 -19.10 -16.25
CA ARG A 122 -5.43 -20.40 -15.93
C ARG A 122 -6.40 -21.58 -15.95
N PHE A 123 -7.66 -21.36 -15.58
CA PHE A 123 -8.66 -22.42 -15.47
C PHE A 123 -9.58 -22.50 -16.69
N PHE A 124 -9.78 -21.39 -17.41
CA PHE A 124 -10.80 -21.30 -18.45
C PHE A 124 -10.24 -21.02 -19.85
N ASN A 125 -8.96 -20.65 -19.98
CA ASN A 125 -8.36 -20.42 -21.30
C ASN A 125 -7.97 -21.76 -21.94
N PRO A 126 -8.57 -22.14 -23.09
CA PRO A 126 -8.31 -23.43 -23.72
C PRO A 126 -6.84 -23.63 -24.10
N LYS A 127 -6.16 -22.56 -24.55
CA LYS A 127 -4.73 -22.63 -24.90
C LYS A 127 -3.85 -22.94 -23.69
N ILE A 128 -4.20 -22.41 -22.51
CA ILE A 128 -3.44 -22.68 -21.28
C ILE A 128 -3.71 -24.11 -20.82
N LEU A 129 -4.96 -24.58 -20.89
CA LEU A 129 -5.30 -25.96 -20.56
C LEU A 129 -4.59 -26.98 -21.48
N GLU A 130 -4.52 -26.71 -22.78
CA GLU A 130 -3.76 -27.52 -23.74
C GLU A 130 -2.27 -27.60 -23.36
N ILE A 131 -1.65 -26.48 -23.00
CA ILE A 131 -0.25 -26.45 -22.55
C ILE A 131 -0.07 -27.28 -21.26
N VAL A 132 -0.98 -27.12 -20.30
CA VAL A 132 -0.95 -27.90 -19.04
C VAL A 132 -1.13 -29.39 -19.29
N GLN A 133 -1.98 -29.77 -20.25
CA GLN A 133 -2.20 -31.15 -20.62
C GLN A 133 -0.96 -31.76 -21.27
N LYS A 134 -0.34 -31.06 -22.23
CA LYS A 134 0.94 -31.48 -22.83
C LYS A 134 2.04 -31.66 -21.78
N LEU A 135 2.17 -30.71 -20.84
CA LEU A 135 3.14 -30.83 -19.75
C LEU A 135 2.90 -32.04 -18.84
N LYS A 136 1.64 -32.45 -18.63
CA LYS A 136 1.31 -33.67 -17.88
C LYS A 136 1.67 -34.93 -18.67
N GLU A 137 1.42 -34.94 -19.97
CA GLU A 137 1.75 -36.03 -20.88
C GLU A 137 3.28 -36.22 -20.96
N ASP A 138 4.04 -35.14 -21.17
CA ASP A 138 5.51 -35.15 -21.17
C ASP A 138 6.07 -35.69 -19.85
N ARG A 139 5.53 -35.24 -18.71
CA ARG A 139 5.97 -35.70 -17.38
C ARG A 139 5.63 -37.17 -17.13
N ALA A 140 4.51 -37.66 -17.66
CA ALA A 140 4.14 -39.06 -17.56
C ALA A 140 5.04 -39.95 -18.42
N ALA A 141 5.40 -39.49 -19.63
CA ALA A 141 6.34 -40.17 -20.52
C ALA A 141 7.74 -40.26 -19.89
N GLU A 142 8.27 -39.15 -19.35
CA GLU A 142 9.55 -39.16 -18.63
C GLU A 142 9.55 -40.12 -17.42
N MET A 143 8.43 -40.22 -16.71
CA MET A 143 8.31 -41.13 -15.56
C MET A 143 8.25 -42.59 -16.01
N GLN A 144 7.57 -42.90 -17.12
CA GLN A 144 7.57 -44.24 -17.73
C GLN A 144 8.96 -44.63 -18.25
N ASP A 145 9.69 -43.70 -18.87
CA ASP A 145 11.07 -43.96 -19.34
C ASP A 145 12.03 -44.18 -18.18
N ARG A 146 11.89 -43.42 -17.08
CA ARG A 146 12.65 -43.68 -15.84
C ARG A 146 12.32 -45.01 -15.18
N PHE A 147 11.07 -45.47 -15.26
CA PHE A 147 10.66 -46.79 -14.77
C PHE A 147 11.10 -47.94 -15.70
N ARG A 148 11.19 -47.70 -17.02
CA ARG A 148 11.70 -48.68 -18.00
C ARG A 148 13.22 -48.80 -18.02
N GLY A 149 13.95 -47.76 -17.63
CA GLY A 149 15.42 -47.76 -17.57
C GLY A 149 16.04 -48.40 -16.32
N GLY A 150 15.24 -49.02 -15.44
CA GLY A 150 15.69 -49.66 -14.20
C GLY A 150 15.81 -51.19 -14.27
N GLY A 151 15.88 -51.77 -15.47
CA GLY A 151 16.07 -53.21 -15.67
C GLY A 151 17.34 -53.49 -16.47
N TYR A 152 18.26 -54.21 -15.82
CA TYR A 152 19.59 -54.69 -16.23
C TYR A 152 20.77 -53.77 -15.90
#